data_AF-A0A3R6MET3-F1
#
_entry.id   AF-A0A3R6MET3-F1
#
_cell.length_a   1.000
_cell.length_b   1.000
_cell.length_c   1.000
_cell.angle_alpha   90.00
_cell.angle_beta   90.00
_cell.angle_gamma   90.00
#
_symmetry.space_group_name_H-M   'P 1'
#
loop_
_entity.id
_entity.type
_entity.pdbx_description
1 polymer ?
#
loop_
_entity_poly.entity_id
_entity_poly.type
_entity_poly.pdbx_seq_one_letter_code
_entity_poly.pdbx_strand_id
1 'polypeptide(L)'
;MVPNEPNYSGSDHMGGRDLNYLRFAEILLIYAEAQAMADGAPNAMAYDCVNKVRRRAGLEDLPAGLNQTAFRNAVIDEKGWEFCGEYCRWFDLVRTEKVEEMNQYKDADDLKPQGSIDKSKYFAPIPYTEVLLNPALGD
;
A
#
# COMPACT_ATOMS: atom_id res chain seq x y z
N MET A 1 22.58 -25.04 16.00
CA MET A 1 21.50 -25.95 15.54
C MET A 1 20.80 -26.45 16.79
N VAL A 2 19.66 -25.86 17.14
CA VAL A 2 18.93 -26.20 18.37
C VAL A 2 18.01 -27.38 18.04
N PRO A 3 18.15 -28.54 18.69
CA PRO A 3 17.31 -29.70 18.41
C PRO A 3 16.05 -29.67 19.30
N ASN A 4 14.86 -29.78 18.69
CA ASN A 4 13.49 -29.88 19.27
C ASN A 4 12.60 -28.63 19.28
N GLU A 5 12.41 -27.96 18.15
CA GLU A 5 11.16 -27.21 17.92
C GLU A 5 10.11 -28.17 17.31
N PRO A 6 8.88 -28.28 17.88
CA PRO A 6 7.84 -29.11 17.30
C PRO A 6 7.45 -28.60 15.90
N ASN A 7 7.44 -29.52 14.94
CA ASN A 7 7.10 -29.25 13.55
C ASN A 7 5.60 -28.92 13.41
N TYR A 8 5.24 -27.64 13.45
CA TYR A 8 3.93 -27.15 13.00
C TYR A 8 3.88 -27.08 11.47
N SER A 9 4.12 -28.19 10.79
CA SER A 9 3.88 -28.34 9.34
C SER A 9 2.37 -28.54 9.13
N GLY A 10 1.65 -27.44 9.28
CA GLY A 10 0.29 -27.30 8.76
C GLY A 10 0.39 -26.75 7.34
N SER A 11 0.14 -27.61 6.35
CA SER A 11 0.05 -27.34 4.91
C SER A 11 1.38 -27.12 4.16
N ASP A 12 1.82 -28.20 3.50
CA ASP A 12 2.98 -28.29 2.60
C ASP A 12 2.74 -27.59 1.24
N HIS A 13 1.93 -26.53 1.20
CA HIS A 13 1.48 -25.86 -0.04
C HIS A 13 1.83 -24.37 -0.09
N MET A 14 2.52 -23.86 0.92
CA MET A 14 3.14 -22.53 0.91
C MET A 14 4.55 -22.75 1.45
N GLY A 15 5.57 -22.68 0.58
CA GLY A 15 6.96 -22.91 1.00
C GLY A 15 7.24 -22.04 2.23
N GLY A 16 7.66 -22.65 3.35
CA GLY A 16 7.64 -22.11 4.73
C GLY A 16 8.45 -20.84 4.98
N ARG A 17 8.21 -19.82 4.17
CA ARG A 17 8.71 -18.47 4.24
C ARG A 17 7.68 -17.64 4.99
N ASP A 18 8.17 -16.79 5.86
CA ASP A 18 7.33 -15.86 6.60
C ASP A 18 6.71 -14.81 5.66
N LEU A 19 5.50 -14.39 5.99
CA LEU A 19 4.83 -13.27 5.34
C LEU A 19 5.10 -11.98 6.13
N ASN A 20 5.67 -10.99 5.46
CA ASN A 20 5.89 -9.68 6.05
C ASN A 20 4.58 -8.88 6.02
N TYR A 21 4.03 -8.57 7.19
CA TYR A 21 2.85 -7.70 7.32
C TYR A 21 3.21 -6.22 7.51
N LEU A 22 4.35 -5.96 8.15
CA LEU A 22 4.82 -4.61 8.44
C LEU A 22 6.34 -4.65 8.56
N ARG A 23 7.01 -3.66 7.99
CA ARG A 23 8.47 -3.51 8.10
C ARG A 23 8.86 -2.05 8.24
N PHE A 24 10.09 -1.83 8.69
CA PHE A 24 10.55 -0.49 9.06
C PHE A 24 10.45 0.55 7.94
N ALA A 25 10.65 0.15 6.67
CA ALA A 25 10.46 1.08 5.55
C ALA A 25 9.02 1.61 5.47
N GLU A 26 8.02 0.84 5.89
CA GLU A 26 6.63 1.28 5.86
C GLU A 26 6.39 2.36 6.91
N ILE A 27 6.99 2.19 8.09
CA ILE A 27 6.96 3.21 9.16
C ILE A 27 7.60 4.52 8.69
N LEU A 28 8.73 4.44 7.98
CA LEU A 28 9.38 5.62 7.40
C LEU A 28 8.45 6.35 6.42
N LEU A 29 7.80 5.62 5.51
CA LEU A 29 6.94 6.23 4.50
C LEU A 29 5.60 6.70 5.08
N ILE A 30 5.02 5.99 6.05
CA ILE A 30 3.85 6.45 6.81
C ILE A 30 4.18 7.75 7.54
N TYR A 31 5.34 7.83 8.20
CA TYR A 31 5.77 9.05 8.87
C TYR A 31 5.92 10.21 7.87
N ALA A 32 6.61 9.99 6.75
CA ALA A 32 6.85 11.02 5.75
C ALA A 32 5.53 11.58 5.20
N GLU A 33 4.58 10.70 4.86
CA GLU A 33 3.25 11.10 4.42
C GLU A 33 2.49 11.86 5.51
N ALA A 34 2.40 11.30 6.72
CA ALA A 34 1.62 11.88 7.81
C ALA A 34 2.16 13.25 8.22
N GLN A 35 3.48 13.42 8.29
CA GLN A 35 4.11 14.70 8.61
C GLN A 35 3.76 15.76 7.55
N ALA A 36 3.94 15.44 6.27
CA ALA A 36 3.64 16.40 5.21
C ALA A 36 2.16 16.79 5.19
N MET A 37 1.27 15.85 5.50
CA MET A 37 -0.16 16.09 5.63
C MET A 37 -0.53 16.95 6.84
N ALA A 38 0.11 16.74 7.99
CA ALA A 38 -0.15 17.49 9.22
C ALA A 38 0.30 18.95 9.12
N ASP A 39 1.49 19.20 8.56
CA ASP A 39 2.13 20.53 8.60
C ASP A 39 1.85 21.38 7.35
N GLY A 40 1.18 20.84 6.33
CA GLY A 40 0.97 21.56 5.06
C GLY A 40 2.17 21.56 4.12
N ALA A 41 3.30 20.97 4.54
CA ALA A 41 4.53 20.82 3.76
C ALA A 41 5.47 19.77 4.38
N PRO A 42 6.29 19.09 3.57
CA PRO A 42 7.31 18.17 4.08
C PRO A 42 8.43 18.90 4.84
N ASN A 43 8.77 18.43 6.04
CA ASN A 43 9.93 18.90 6.79
C ASN A 43 11.19 18.04 6.48
N ALA A 44 12.34 18.41 7.06
CA ALA A 44 13.60 17.70 6.85
C ALA A 44 13.51 16.20 7.20
N MET A 45 12.84 15.86 8.31
CA MET A 45 12.69 14.47 8.73
C MET A 45 11.82 13.65 7.76
N ALA A 46 10.79 14.25 7.16
CA ALA A 46 9.99 13.57 6.14
C ALA A 46 10.82 13.24 4.89
N TYR A 47 11.65 14.18 4.42
CA TYR A 47 12.62 13.91 3.35
C TYR A 47 13.62 12.83 3.76
N ASP A 48 14.18 12.89 4.97
CA ASP A 48 15.13 11.88 5.44
C ASP A 48 14.51 10.48 5.45
N CYS A 49 13.26 10.35 5.88
CA CYS A 49 12.53 9.09 5.91
C CYS A 49 12.35 8.48 4.51
N VAL A 50 11.80 9.23 3.54
CA VAL A 50 11.60 8.73 2.17
C VAL A 50 12.93 8.49 1.46
N ASN A 51 13.90 9.39 1.63
CA ASN A 51 15.22 9.26 1.01
C ASN A 51 16.03 8.11 1.60
N LYS A 52 15.78 7.69 2.85
CA LYS A 52 16.41 6.49 3.41
C LYS A 52 15.96 5.21 2.69
N VAL A 53 14.69 5.15 2.28
CA VAL A 53 14.17 4.03 1.47
C VAL A 53 14.78 4.07 0.07
N ARG A 54 14.74 5.24 -0.59
CA ARG A 54 15.29 5.47 -1.94
C ARG A 54 16.77 5.13 -2.05
N ARG A 55 17.59 5.66 -1.14
CA ARG A 55 19.04 5.40 -1.12
C ARG A 55 19.37 3.93 -0.89
N ARG A 56 18.58 3.20 -0.08
CA ARG A 56 18.76 1.75 0.08
C ARG A 56 18.50 1.01 -1.23
N ALA A 57 17.54 1.47 -2.02
CA ALA A 57 17.25 0.95 -3.36
C ALA A 57 18.23 1.46 -4.45
N GLY A 58 19.24 2.27 -4.10
CA GLY A 58 20.20 2.84 -5.06
C GLY A 58 19.64 3.99 -5.90
N LEU A 59 18.55 4.63 -5.45
CA LEU A 59 17.93 5.78 -6.10
C LEU A 59 18.43 7.09 -5.50
N GLU A 60 18.44 8.13 -6.33
CA GLU A 60 18.69 9.51 -5.90
C GLU A 60 17.61 10.02 -4.94
N ASP A 61 17.97 10.96 -4.09
CA ASP A 61 17.05 11.64 -3.18
C ASP A 61 15.93 12.37 -3.96
N LEU A 62 14.76 12.52 -3.31
CA LEU A 62 13.68 13.32 -3.90
C LEU A 62 14.11 14.78 -4.10
N PRO A 63 13.62 15.45 -5.16
CA PRO A 63 13.82 16.89 -5.32
C PRO A 63 13.33 17.66 -4.08
N ALA A 64 14.13 18.60 -3.60
CA ALA A 64 13.74 19.46 -2.50
C ALA A 64 12.63 20.45 -2.92
N GLY A 65 11.87 20.96 -1.94
CA GLY A 65 10.88 22.02 -2.16
C GLY A 65 9.55 21.56 -2.76
N LEU A 66 9.25 20.26 -2.74
CA LEU A 66 7.92 19.76 -3.10
C LEU A 66 6.86 20.34 -2.15
N ASN A 67 5.73 20.77 -2.72
CA ASN A 67 4.55 21.10 -1.93
C ASN A 67 3.92 19.82 -1.33
N GLN A 68 2.99 19.98 -0.38
CA GLN A 68 2.33 18.86 0.31
C GLN A 68 1.81 17.78 -0.65
N THR A 69 1.04 18.16 -1.67
CA THR A 69 0.42 17.20 -2.60
C THR A 69 1.46 16.46 -3.43
N ALA A 70 2.44 17.18 -3.98
CA ALA A 70 3.51 16.57 -4.78
C ALA A 70 4.37 15.62 -3.95
N PHE A 71 4.71 16.02 -2.72
CA PHE A 71 5.45 15.18 -1.78
C PHE A 71 4.65 13.93 -1.39
N ARG A 72 3.37 14.08 -1.01
CA ARG A 72 2.51 12.94 -0.71
C ARG A 72 2.44 11.96 -1.88
N ASN A 73 2.22 12.45 -3.10
CA ASN A 73 2.15 11.58 -4.27
C ASN A 73 3.48 10.82 -4.48
N ALA A 74 4.62 11.49 -4.34
CA ALA A 74 5.93 10.85 -4.42
C ALA A 74 6.12 9.76 -3.35
N VAL A 75 5.65 10.00 -2.12
CA VAL A 75 5.69 8.98 -1.03
C VAL A 75 4.78 7.79 -1.35
N ILE A 76 3.58 8.02 -1.87
CA ILE A 76 2.65 6.95 -2.28
C ILE A 76 3.22 6.13 -3.44
N ASP A 77 3.88 6.76 -4.41
CA ASP A 77 4.54 6.05 -5.50
C ASP A 77 5.74 5.24 -5.00
N GLU A 78 6.54 5.81 -4.09
CA GLU A 78 7.63 5.08 -3.41
C GLU A 78 7.10 3.86 -2.66
N LYS A 79 5.96 3.96 -1.94
CA LYS A 79 5.30 2.80 -1.33
C LYS A 79 4.91 1.75 -2.38
N GLY A 80 4.43 2.18 -3.54
CA GLY A 80 4.07 1.27 -4.64
C GLY A 80 5.24 0.45 -5.16
N TRP A 81 6.42 1.08 -5.32
CA TRP A 81 7.63 0.40 -5.77
C TRP A 81 8.26 -0.46 -4.68
N GLU A 82 8.38 0.10 -3.47
CA GLU A 82 9.06 -0.54 -2.35
C GLU A 82 8.34 -1.81 -1.88
N PHE A 83 7.01 -1.84 -1.91
CA PHE A 83 6.16 -2.93 -1.41
C PHE A 83 5.48 -3.74 -2.52
N CYS A 84 6.07 -3.77 -3.72
CA CYS A 84 5.49 -4.53 -4.83
C CYS A 84 5.34 -6.01 -4.44
N GLY A 85 4.11 -6.52 -4.49
CA GLY A 85 3.77 -7.89 -4.11
C GLY A 85 3.50 -8.12 -2.61
N GLU A 86 3.55 -7.07 -1.77
CA GLU A 86 3.32 -7.18 -0.32
C GLU A 86 1.89 -6.77 0.10
N TYR A 87 0.91 -6.89 -0.80
CA TYR A 87 -0.53 -6.77 -0.51
C TYR A 87 -1.04 -5.43 0.07
N CYS A 88 -0.24 -4.36 0.08
CA CYS A 88 -0.63 -3.06 0.65
C CYS A 88 -1.15 -2.03 -0.37
N ARG A 89 -0.81 -2.17 -1.67
CA ARG A 89 -1.05 -1.14 -2.70
C ARG A 89 -2.54 -0.78 -2.84
N TRP A 90 -3.44 -1.77 -2.78
CA TRP A 90 -4.88 -1.53 -2.88
C TRP A 90 -5.36 -0.53 -1.83
N PHE A 91 -4.95 -0.72 -0.57
CA PHE A 91 -5.37 0.13 0.54
C PHE A 91 -4.81 1.55 0.43
N ASP A 92 -3.57 1.69 -0.04
CA ASP A 92 -2.97 3.00 -0.31
C ASP A 92 -3.73 3.76 -1.42
N LEU A 93 -4.14 3.07 -2.49
CA LEU A 93 -4.92 3.69 -3.58
C LEU A 93 -6.35 4.03 -3.16
N VAL A 94 -7.02 3.15 -2.42
CA VAL A 94 -8.38 3.39 -1.92
C VAL A 94 -8.42 4.58 -0.97
N ARG A 95 -7.53 4.65 0.03
CA ARG A 95 -7.53 5.74 1.02
C ARG A 95 -7.13 7.10 0.43
N THR A 96 -6.41 7.10 -0.69
CA THR A 96 -6.01 8.32 -1.41
C THR A 96 -6.90 8.64 -2.61
N GLU A 97 -7.93 7.83 -2.86
CA GLU A 97 -8.85 7.94 -4.00
C GLU A 97 -8.16 7.91 -5.37
N LYS A 98 -7.06 7.15 -5.48
CA LYS A 98 -6.20 7.07 -6.67
C LYS A 98 -6.44 5.84 -7.54
N VAL A 99 -7.41 4.98 -7.21
CA VAL A 99 -7.64 3.71 -7.94
C VAL A 99 -7.92 3.96 -9.42
N GLU A 100 -8.78 4.93 -9.72
CA GLU A 100 -9.19 5.27 -11.09
C GLU A 100 -8.02 5.85 -11.90
N GLU A 101 -7.31 6.82 -11.32
CA GLU A 101 -6.11 7.46 -11.88
C GLU A 101 -5.04 6.41 -12.20
N MET A 102 -4.72 5.54 -11.24
CA MET A 102 -3.66 4.55 -11.40
C MET A 102 -3.99 3.47 -12.42
N ASN A 103 -5.27 3.14 -12.58
CA ASN A 103 -5.69 2.17 -13.58
C ASN A 103 -5.46 2.67 -15.02
N GLN A 104 -5.36 3.98 -15.26
CA GLN A 104 -5.04 4.54 -16.57
C GLN A 104 -3.62 4.21 -17.06
N TYR A 105 -2.73 3.86 -16.13
CA TYR A 105 -1.34 3.49 -16.43
C TYR A 105 -1.13 1.99 -16.65
N LYS A 106 -2.20 1.17 -16.63
CA LYS A 106 -2.08 -0.26 -16.96
C LYS A 106 -1.60 -0.45 -18.39
N ASP A 107 -0.77 -1.48 -18.58
CA ASP A 107 -0.28 -1.85 -19.90
C ASP A 107 -1.45 -2.23 -20.84
N ALA A 108 -1.27 -2.02 -22.14
CA ALA A 108 -2.25 -2.40 -23.14
C ALA A 108 -2.49 -3.92 -23.18
N ASP A 109 -1.49 -4.72 -22.84
CA ASP A 109 -1.55 -6.19 -22.85
C ASP A 109 -2.00 -6.78 -21.51
N ASP A 110 -2.12 -5.96 -20.46
CA ASP A 110 -2.64 -6.40 -19.16
C ASP A 110 -4.11 -6.79 -19.22
N LEU A 111 -4.49 -7.70 -18.29
CA LEU A 111 -5.89 -8.04 -18.01
C LEU A 111 -6.74 -6.77 -17.80
N LYS A 112 -7.84 -6.68 -18.56
CA LYS A 112 -8.75 -5.56 -18.50
C LYS A 112 -9.75 -5.71 -17.35
N PRO A 113 -10.04 -4.61 -16.63
CA PRO A 113 -11.07 -4.61 -15.61
C PRO A 113 -12.42 -5.06 -16.17
N GLN A 114 -13.16 -5.84 -15.38
CA GLN A 114 -14.54 -6.16 -15.71
C GLN A 114 -15.45 -5.03 -15.21
N GLY A 115 -15.90 -4.18 -16.13
CA GLY A 115 -16.77 -3.05 -15.84
C GLY A 115 -16.02 -1.75 -15.51
N SER A 116 -16.75 -0.76 -14.98
CA SER A 116 -16.17 0.51 -14.55
C SER A 116 -15.29 0.31 -13.32
N ILE A 117 -14.16 1.02 -13.30
CA ILE A 117 -13.41 1.26 -12.08
C ILE A 117 -13.83 2.65 -11.61
N ASP A 118 -14.54 2.67 -10.50
CA ASP A 118 -15.00 3.87 -9.83
C ASP A 118 -15.05 3.63 -8.32
N LYS A 119 -15.37 4.68 -7.53
CA LYS A 119 -15.49 4.60 -6.07
C LYS A 119 -16.46 3.54 -5.56
N SER A 120 -17.44 3.06 -6.35
CA SER A 120 -18.32 1.96 -5.93
C SER A 120 -17.58 0.63 -5.76
N LYS A 121 -16.35 0.51 -6.29
CA LYS A 121 -15.51 -0.69 -6.21
C LYS A 121 -14.48 -0.66 -5.08
N TYR A 122 -14.45 0.40 -4.25
CA TYR A 122 -13.43 0.55 -3.20
C TYR A 122 -13.63 -0.45 -2.05
N PHE A 123 -14.88 -0.85 -1.83
CA PHE A 123 -15.26 -1.76 -0.74
C PHE A 123 -15.78 -3.07 -1.33
N ALA A 124 -15.43 -4.17 -0.67
CA ALA A 124 -16.07 -5.45 -0.96
C ALA A 124 -17.56 -5.36 -0.61
N PRO A 125 -18.45 -6.02 -1.39
CA PRO A 125 -19.85 -6.10 -1.05
C PRO A 125 -20.03 -6.85 0.27
N ILE A 126 -21.03 -6.43 1.06
CA ILE A 126 -21.45 -7.19 2.23
C ILE A 126 -21.93 -8.57 1.74
N PRO A 127 -21.48 -9.68 2.35
CA PRO A 127 -21.91 -11.01 1.91
C PRO A 127 -23.44 -11.13 1.97
N TYR A 128 -24.04 -11.65 0.90
CA TYR A 128 -25.50 -11.74 0.76
C TYR A 128 -26.17 -12.49 1.92
N THR A 129 -25.50 -13.52 2.45
CA THR A 129 -25.98 -14.27 3.62
C THR A 129 -26.11 -13.39 4.86
N GLU A 130 -25.21 -12.44 5.07
CA GLU A 130 -25.28 -11.52 6.21
C GLU A 130 -26.44 -10.52 6.05
N VAL A 131 -26.67 -10.04 4.82
CA VAL A 131 -27.83 -9.18 4.51
C VAL A 131 -29.16 -9.92 4.74
N LEU A 132 -29.23 -11.22 4.40
CA LEU A 132 -30.41 -12.03 4.68
C LEU A 132 -30.65 -12.24 6.18
N LEU A 133 -29.59 -12.46 6.96
CA LEU A 133 -29.68 -12.67 8.41
C LEU A 133 -29.97 -11.38 9.18
N ASN A 134 -29.42 -10.26 8.71
CA ASN A 134 -29.66 -8.94 9.26
C ASN A 134 -30.02 -7.96 8.13
N PRO A 135 -31.33 -7.78 7.84
CA PRO A 135 -31.79 -6.87 6.79
C PRO A 135 -31.34 -5.42 6.95
N ALA A 136 -30.97 -4.98 8.16
CA ALA A 136 -30.43 -3.64 8.40
C ALA A 136 -29.03 -3.39 7.80
N LEU A 137 -28.40 -4.43 7.23
CA LEU A 137 -27.11 -4.33 6.52
C LEU A 137 -27.26 -4.08 5.01
N GLY A 138 -28.47 -4.16 4.46
CA GLY A 138 -28.71 -4.07 3.01
C GLY A 138 -28.95 -2.66 2.46
N ASP A 139 -29.04 -1.66 3.34
CA ASP A 139 -29.45 -0.28 3.04
C ASP A 139 -28.26 0.70 3.02
#